data_AF-A0A6A5SSB3-F1
#
_entry.id   AF-A0A6A5SSB3-F1
#
_cell.length_a   1.000
_cell.length_b   1.000
_cell.length_c   1.000
_cell.angle_alpha   90.00
_cell.angle_beta   90.00
_cell.angle_gamma   90.00
#
_symmetry.space_group_name_H-M   'P 1'
#
loop_
_entity.id
_entity.type
_entity.pdbx_description
1 polymer ?
#
loop_
_entity_poly.entity_id
_entity_poly.type
_entity_poly.pdbx_seq_one_letter_code
_entity_poly.pdbx_strand_id
1 'polypeptide(L)'
;MRILRRCNIFLTDSASNFRIPQLQQQYDLVAARPTDERTLQQACQSLDVDIISLDLTRRFETHFKFPMLGTAISRGIKIELCYSQGIMSSDPQARRNLISNATQLIRVTRGRGLIFSSEAKSVLGIRAPSDVINLASVWGLGTERGKDGLTKEPRSVVEFARLKRQSFKGIVDIVYGGEKPADKPVAEAKDKQGQKGMASKNPNGKRPGELLEGTPVHESKEDKPISKRQQARNKKAKMQEGGQEVAA
;
A
#
# COMPACT_ATOMS: atom_id res chain seq x y z
N MET A 1 12.72 12.24 -2.17
CA MET A 1 11.47 12.28 -2.99
C MET A 1 10.92 10.86 -3.04
N ARG A 2 9.62 10.64 -2.76
CA ARG A 2 8.96 9.32 -2.89
C ARG A 2 8.13 9.34 -4.16
N ILE A 3 8.40 8.41 -5.08
CA ILE A 3 7.64 8.25 -6.32
C ILE A 3 6.73 7.04 -6.16
N LEU A 4 5.45 7.21 -6.48
CA LEU A 4 4.43 6.16 -6.42
C LEU A 4 3.91 5.87 -7.82
N ARG A 5 3.50 4.63 -8.06
CA ARG A 5 2.97 4.15 -9.33
C ARG A 5 1.45 4.11 -9.24
N ARG A 6 0.78 4.87 -10.08
CA ARG A 6 -0.68 4.91 -10.19
C ARG A 6 -1.12 4.29 -11.52
N CYS A 7 -2.14 3.44 -11.48
CA CYS A 7 -2.85 2.98 -12.67
C CYS A 7 -4.17 3.76 -12.83
N ASN A 8 -4.47 4.29 -14.02
CA ASN A 8 -5.74 4.94 -14.33
C ASN A 8 -6.52 4.09 -15.34
N ILE A 9 -7.69 3.61 -14.94
CA ILE A 9 -8.51 2.69 -15.73
C ILE A 9 -9.70 3.45 -16.29
N PHE A 10 -9.83 3.50 -17.62
CA PHE A 10 -11.02 4.04 -18.26
C PHE A 10 -12.16 3.03 -18.13
N LEU A 11 -13.22 3.41 -17.44
CA LEU A 11 -14.39 2.55 -17.28
C LEU A 11 -15.35 2.83 -18.43
N THR A 12 -15.30 1.97 -19.45
CA THR A 12 -16.24 1.99 -20.59
C THR A 12 -17.35 0.96 -20.43
N ASP A 13 -17.06 -0.18 -19.79
CA ASP A 13 -18.04 -1.21 -19.51
C ASP A 13 -17.78 -1.92 -18.16
N SER A 14 -18.83 -2.50 -17.59
CA SER A 14 -18.77 -3.19 -16.30
C SER A 14 -18.01 -4.52 -16.38
N ALA A 15 -17.97 -5.18 -17.55
CA ALA A 15 -17.39 -6.51 -17.70
C ALA A 15 -15.86 -6.56 -17.54
N SER A 16 -15.13 -5.45 -17.79
CA SER A 16 -13.67 -5.40 -17.67
C SER A 16 -13.16 -5.20 -16.23
N ASN A 17 -14.05 -4.89 -15.29
CA ASN A 17 -13.67 -4.37 -13.97
C ASN A 17 -13.21 -5.46 -12.98
N PHE A 18 -13.38 -6.74 -13.32
CA PHE A 18 -12.98 -7.86 -12.46
C PHE A 18 -11.46 -7.95 -12.21
N ARG A 19 -10.64 -7.28 -13.04
CA ARG A 19 -9.17 -7.29 -12.92
C ARG A 19 -8.59 -6.28 -11.93
N ILE A 20 -9.43 -5.45 -11.30
CA ILE A 20 -8.99 -4.41 -10.36
C ILE A 20 -8.16 -4.98 -9.20
N PRO A 21 -8.52 -6.12 -8.55
CA PRO A 21 -7.71 -6.69 -7.46
C PRO A 21 -6.28 -7.06 -7.89
N GLN A 22 -6.10 -7.58 -9.11
CA GLN A 22 -4.78 -7.89 -9.64
C GLN A 22 -3.95 -6.61 -9.86
N LEU A 23 -4.59 -5.52 -10.31
CA LEU A 23 -3.92 -4.22 -10.47
C LEU A 23 -3.52 -3.62 -9.12
N GLN A 24 -4.34 -3.78 -8.08
CA GLN A 24 -4.01 -3.31 -6.74
C GLN A 24 -2.75 -3.96 -6.17
N GLN A 25 -2.38 -5.17 -6.60
CA GLN A 25 -1.13 -5.83 -6.19
C GLN A 25 0.11 -5.24 -6.88
N GLN A 26 -0.05 -4.65 -8.07
CA GLN A 26 1.06 -4.17 -8.89
C GLN A 26 1.33 -2.67 -8.75
N TYR A 27 0.30 -1.89 -8.39
CA TYR A 27 0.35 -0.43 -8.31
C TYR A 27 0.06 0.08 -6.90
N ASP A 28 0.66 1.23 -6.56
CA ASP A 28 0.50 1.89 -5.27
C ASP A 28 -0.85 2.61 -5.16
N LEU A 29 -1.46 2.99 -6.29
CA LEU A 29 -2.78 3.59 -6.38
C LEU A 29 -3.52 3.08 -7.62
N VAL A 30 -4.81 2.83 -7.47
CA VAL A 30 -5.70 2.52 -8.59
C VAL A 30 -6.77 3.59 -8.69
N ALA A 31 -6.87 4.22 -9.86
CA ALA A 31 -7.87 5.22 -10.16
C ALA A 31 -8.83 4.73 -11.26
N ALA A 32 -10.09 5.08 -11.12
CA ALA A 32 -11.10 4.89 -12.16
C ALA A 32 -11.41 6.21 -12.85
N ARG A 33 -11.47 6.19 -14.18
CA ARG A 33 -11.93 7.29 -15.02
C ARG A 33 -13.23 6.89 -15.71
N PRO A 34 -14.40 7.18 -15.09
CA PRO A 34 -15.69 6.84 -15.67
C PRO A 34 -15.98 7.68 -16.90
N THR A 35 -16.57 7.06 -17.92
CA THR A 35 -16.93 7.73 -19.19
C THR A 35 -18.41 8.08 -19.30
N ASP A 36 -19.26 7.55 -18.43
CA ASP A 36 -20.71 7.78 -18.41
C ASP A 36 -21.26 7.77 -16.98
N GLU A 37 -22.55 8.07 -16.79
CA GLU A 37 -23.16 8.08 -15.45
C GLU A 37 -23.22 6.68 -14.83
N ARG A 38 -23.42 5.64 -15.65
CA ARG A 38 -23.51 4.24 -15.18
C ARG A 38 -22.20 3.78 -14.54
N THR A 39 -21.09 4.01 -15.22
CA THR A 39 -19.74 3.68 -14.76
C THR A 39 -19.31 4.57 -13.61
N LEU A 40 -19.73 5.84 -13.57
CA LEU A 40 -19.53 6.70 -12.40
C LEU A 40 -20.27 6.16 -11.18
N GLN A 41 -21.54 5.78 -11.32
CA GLN A 41 -22.32 5.18 -10.25
C GLN A 41 -21.66 3.89 -9.73
N GLN A 42 -21.23 3.03 -10.64
CA GLN A 42 -20.51 1.80 -10.31
C GLN A 42 -19.21 2.10 -9.53
N ALA A 43 -18.43 3.08 -9.99
CA ALA A 43 -17.21 3.50 -9.30
C ALA A 43 -17.49 4.00 -7.88
N CYS A 44 -18.56 4.76 -7.68
CA CYS A 44 -18.94 5.27 -6.38
C CYS A 44 -19.48 4.19 -5.42
N GLN A 45 -20.19 3.17 -5.93
CA GLN A 45 -20.91 2.21 -5.09
C GLN A 45 -20.15 0.91 -4.84
N SER A 46 -19.58 0.28 -5.88
CA SER A 46 -19.12 -1.11 -5.79
C SER A 46 -17.63 -1.30 -6.09
N LEU A 47 -17.01 -0.46 -6.93
CA LEU A 47 -15.61 -0.67 -7.28
C LEU A 47 -14.67 -0.32 -6.12
N ASP A 48 -13.67 -1.16 -5.89
CA ASP A 48 -12.60 -0.90 -4.93
C ASP A 48 -11.45 -0.16 -5.62
N VAL A 49 -11.62 1.15 -5.74
CA VAL A 49 -10.62 2.08 -6.27
C VAL A 49 -10.28 3.13 -5.24
N ASP A 50 -9.11 3.75 -5.37
CA ASP A 50 -8.63 4.75 -4.42
C ASP A 50 -9.06 6.16 -4.82
N ILE A 51 -9.13 6.41 -6.14
CA ILE A 51 -9.42 7.73 -6.73
C ILE A 51 -10.43 7.57 -7.86
N ILE A 52 -11.40 8.48 -7.93
CA ILE A 52 -12.25 8.68 -9.12
C ILE A 52 -11.73 9.93 -9.84
N SER A 53 -11.14 9.74 -11.02
CA SER A 53 -10.59 10.80 -11.86
C SER A 53 -11.65 11.23 -12.88
N LEU A 54 -12.19 12.44 -12.73
CA LEU A 54 -13.22 12.93 -13.63
C LEU A 54 -12.63 13.79 -14.74
N ASP A 55 -13.04 13.51 -15.97
CA ASP A 55 -12.78 14.42 -17.07
C ASP A 55 -13.80 15.56 -17.08
N LEU A 56 -13.44 16.67 -16.45
CA LEU A 56 -14.33 17.82 -16.34
C LEU A 56 -14.35 18.70 -17.60
N THR A 57 -13.54 18.42 -18.61
CA THR A 57 -13.48 19.24 -19.85
C THR A 57 -14.64 18.94 -20.79
N ARG A 58 -15.28 17.79 -20.62
CA ARG A 58 -16.43 17.34 -21.41
C ARG A 58 -17.74 17.67 -20.71
N ARG A 59 -18.81 17.78 -21.49
CA ARG A 59 -20.16 17.93 -20.96
C ARG A 59 -20.64 16.58 -20.43
N PHE A 60 -21.12 16.54 -19.20
CA PHE A 60 -21.83 15.38 -18.67
C PHE A 60 -23.29 15.46 -19.09
N GLU A 61 -23.87 14.31 -19.44
CA GLU A 61 -25.28 14.21 -19.83
C GLU A 61 -26.21 14.56 -18.65
N THR A 62 -25.78 14.20 -17.44
CA THR A 62 -26.50 14.45 -16.21
C THR A 62 -25.65 15.17 -15.18
N HIS A 63 -26.33 15.78 -14.21
CA HIS A 63 -25.70 16.50 -13.12
C HIS A 63 -25.16 15.55 -12.05
N PHE A 64 -24.06 15.93 -11.40
CA PHE A 64 -23.54 15.19 -10.26
C PHE A 64 -24.55 15.14 -9.11
N LYS A 65 -24.77 13.93 -8.56
CA LYS A 65 -25.75 13.68 -7.49
C LYS A 65 -25.05 13.53 -6.14
N PHE A 66 -25.58 14.19 -5.10
CA PHE A 66 -25.02 14.13 -3.74
C PHE A 66 -24.93 12.70 -3.18
N PRO A 67 -25.97 11.84 -3.27
CA PRO A 67 -25.87 10.49 -2.74
C PRO A 67 -24.75 9.68 -3.40
N MET A 68 -24.59 9.83 -4.72
CA MET A 68 -23.56 9.11 -5.49
C MET A 68 -22.15 9.47 -5.03
N LEU A 69 -21.80 10.75 -5.06
CA LEU A 69 -20.45 11.19 -4.67
C LEU A 69 -20.23 11.09 -3.16
N GLY A 70 -21.27 11.31 -2.36
CA GLY A 70 -21.24 11.16 -0.91
C GLY A 70 -20.89 9.74 -0.48
N THR A 71 -21.47 8.73 -1.13
CA THR A 71 -21.15 7.31 -0.89
C THR A 71 -19.68 7.00 -1.19
N ALA A 72 -19.14 7.52 -2.31
CA ALA A 72 -17.71 7.33 -2.63
C ALA A 72 -16.82 7.94 -1.55
N ILE A 73 -17.11 9.17 -1.14
CA ILE A 73 -16.34 9.89 -0.11
C ILE A 73 -16.41 9.16 1.24
N SER A 74 -17.58 8.64 1.64
CA SER A 74 -17.72 7.87 2.88
C SER A 74 -16.94 6.56 2.87
N ARG A 75 -16.70 5.97 1.69
CA ARG A 75 -15.86 4.78 1.51
C ARG A 75 -14.35 5.08 1.52
N GLY A 76 -13.98 6.35 1.70
CA GLY A 76 -12.59 6.80 1.67
C GLY A 76 -12.02 7.07 0.27
N ILE A 77 -12.84 6.95 -0.77
CA ILE A 77 -12.47 7.26 -2.15
C ILE A 77 -12.46 8.78 -2.32
N LYS A 78 -11.44 9.32 -3.01
CA LYS A 78 -11.38 10.75 -3.32
C LYS A 78 -11.69 11.02 -4.77
N ILE A 79 -12.24 12.19 -5.02
CA ILE A 79 -12.58 12.65 -6.36
C ILE A 79 -11.47 13.59 -6.81
N GLU A 80 -10.80 13.23 -7.89
CA GLU A 80 -9.73 14.03 -8.45
C GLU A 80 -10.27 15.01 -9.50
N LEU A 81 -9.83 16.25 -9.37
CA LEU A 81 -10.04 17.34 -10.30
C LEU A 81 -8.70 17.69 -10.97
N CYS A 82 -8.64 17.46 -12.28
CA CYS A 82 -7.48 17.78 -13.10
C CYS A 82 -7.62 19.16 -13.75
N TYR A 83 -6.82 20.15 -13.32
CA TYR A 83 -6.99 21.53 -13.78
C TYR A 83 -6.35 21.80 -15.16
N SER A 84 -5.23 21.17 -15.50
CA SER A 84 -4.45 21.58 -16.68
C SER A 84 -5.17 21.27 -17.98
N GLN A 85 -5.98 20.21 -18.02
CA GLN A 85 -6.69 19.78 -19.23
C GLN A 85 -7.61 20.89 -19.78
N GLY A 86 -8.32 21.62 -18.93
CA GLY A 86 -9.20 22.71 -19.39
C GLY A 86 -8.50 24.08 -19.48
N ILE A 87 -7.47 24.34 -18.67
CA ILE A 87 -6.76 25.63 -18.71
C ILE A 87 -5.86 25.72 -19.95
N MET A 88 -5.16 24.64 -20.27
CA MET A 88 -4.24 24.55 -21.41
C MET A 88 -4.94 24.11 -22.70
N SER A 89 -6.24 23.83 -22.66
CA SER A 89 -6.99 23.53 -23.87
C SER A 89 -7.05 24.75 -24.79
N SER A 90 -6.85 24.52 -26.08
CA SER A 90 -7.13 25.49 -27.14
C SER A 90 -8.62 25.67 -27.40
N ASP A 91 -9.45 24.71 -26.96
CA ASP A 91 -10.90 24.76 -27.09
C ASP A 91 -11.52 25.58 -25.94
N PRO A 92 -12.18 26.73 -26.23
CA PRO A 92 -12.87 27.52 -25.21
C PRO A 92 -14.02 26.76 -24.54
N GLN A 93 -14.64 25.79 -25.23
CA GLN A 93 -15.76 25.02 -24.69
C GLN A 93 -15.29 24.09 -23.58
N ALA A 94 -14.14 23.42 -23.76
CA ALA A 94 -13.49 22.63 -22.72
C ALA A 94 -13.25 23.43 -21.42
N ARG A 95 -12.83 24.70 -21.53
CA ARG A 95 -12.63 25.59 -20.38
C ARG A 95 -13.95 25.94 -19.68
N ARG A 96 -15.00 26.25 -20.44
CA ARG A 96 -16.34 26.53 -19.89
C ARG A 96 -16.93 25.32 -19.17
N ASN A 97 -16.80 24.14 -19.77
CA ASN A 97 -17.23 22.87 -19.17
C ASN A 97 -16.46 22.60 -17.87
N LEU A 98 -15.13 22.78 -17.87
CA LEU A 98 -14.32 22.60 -16.66
C LEU A 98 -14.83 23.48 -15.51
N ILE A 99 -15.03 24.77 -15.75
CA ILE A 99 -15.53 25.71 -14.72
C ILE A 99 -16.90 25.28 -14.22
N SER A 100 -17.84 25.00 -15.13
CA SER A 100 -19.21 24.59 -14.77
C SER A 100 -19.24 23.29 -13.95
N ASN A 101 -18.53 22.28 -14.41
CA ASN A 101 -18.46 20.97 -13.79
C ASN A 101 -17.70 21.01 -12.45
N ALA A 102 -16.61 21.78 -12.35
CA ALA A 102 -15.87 21.97 -11.11
C ALA A 102 -16.72 22.64 -10.04
N THR A 103 -17.40 23.74 -10.36
CA THR A 103 -18.31 24.43 -9.45
C THR A 103 -19.46 23.51 -9.00
N GLN A 104 -20.03 22.73 -9.92
CA GLN A 104 -21.03 21.74 -9.58
C GLN A 104 -20.49 20.66 -8.62
N LEU A 105 -19.31 20.11 -8.92
CA LEU A 105 -18.66 19.08 -8.12
C LEU A 105 -18.36 19.58 -6.70
N ILE A 106 -17.80 20.79 -6.57
CA ILE A 106 -17.52 21.42 -5.28
C ILE A 106 -18.80 21.58 -4.47
N ARG A 107 -19.88 22.08 -5.09
CA ARG A 107 -21.18 22.25 -4.45
C ARG A 107 -21.75 20.91 -3.96
N VAL A 108 -21.72 19.89 -4.81
CA VAL A 108 -22.29 18.57 -4.51
C VAL A 108 -21.47 17.85 -3.43
N THR A 109 -20.15 17.92 -3.47
CA THR A 109 -19.29 17.29 -2.44
C THR A 109 -19.21 18.09 -1.14
N ARG A 110 -19.71 19.33 -1.15
CA ARG A 110 -19.53 20.33 -0.08
C ARG A 110 -18.03 20.60 0.20
N GLY A 111 -17.21 20.53 -0.85
CA GLY A 111 -15.77 20.72 -0.79
C GLY A 111 -14.99 19.64 -0.04
N ARG A 112 -15.56 18.44 0.16
CA ARG A 112 -14.93 17.32 0.87
C ARG A 112 -14.43 16.26 -0.09
N GLY A 113 -13.33 15.61 0.27
CA GLY A 113 -12.81 14.46 -0.46
C GLY A 113 -12.36 14.78 -1.88
N LEU A 114 -11.95 16.03 -2.14
CA LEU A 114 -11.44 16.49 -3.43
C LEU A 114 -9.91 16.47 -3.43
N ILE A 115 -9.31 16.04 -4.55
CA ILE A 115 -7.88 16.13 -4.80
C ILE A 115 -7.65 16.99 -6.04
N PHE A 116 -6.66 17.88 -5.99
CA PHE A 116 -6.25 18.65 -7.15
C PHE A 116 -5.00 18.06 -7.79
N SER A 117 -5.07 17.81 -9.10
CA SER A 117 -3.97 17.31 -9.91
C SER A 117 -3.84 18.16 -11.17
N SER A 118 -2.65 18.16 -11.78
CA SER A 118 -2.45 18.81 -13.07
C SER A 118 -2.91 17.92 -14.23
N GLU A 119 -2.58 16.63 -14.20
CA GLU A 119 -2.64 15.73 -15.36
C GLU A 119 -1.92 16.33 -16.59
N ALA A 120 -0.94 17.20 -16.37
CA ALA A 120 -0.28 17.93 -17.43
C ALA A 120 0.57 16.99 -18.31
N LYS A 121 0.41 17.08 -19.63
CA LYS A 121 1.27 16.40 -20.62
C LYS A 121 2.56 17.16 -20.94
N SER A 122 2.62 18.43 -20.55
CA SER A 122 3.76 19.34 -20.75
C SER A 122 4.03 20.08 -19.44
N VAL A 123 5.30 20.44 -19.21
CA VAL A 123 5.75 21.20 -18.03
C VAL A 123 4.98 22.52 -17.89
N LEU A 124 4.57 23.12 -19.00
CA LEU A 124 3.78 24.36 -19.03
C LEU A 124 2.40 24.24 -18.38
N GLY A 125 1.90 23.02 -18.17
CA GLY A 125 0.63 22.77 -17.49
C GLY A 125 0.73 22.69 -15.97
N ILE A 126 1.93 22.68 -15.38
CA ILE A 126 2.13 22.59 -13.93
C ILE A 126 2.03 23.98 -13.29
N ARG A 127 1.45 24.07 -12.10
CA ARG A 127 1.31 25.31 -11.32
C ARG A 127 1.83 25.13 -9.90
N ALA A 128 2.22 26.24 -9.27
CA ALA A 128 2.60 26.23 -7.87
C ALA A 128 1.38 25.90 -6.98
N PRO A 129 1.57 25.28 -5.80
CA PRO A 129 0.45 24.93 -4.92
C PRO A 129 -0.47 26.11 -4.60
N SER A 130 0.10 27.30 -4.34
CA SER A 130 -0.68 28.51 -4.06
C SER A 130 -1.59 28.93 -5.22
N ASP A 131 -1.11 28.81 -6.46
CA ASP A 131 -1.92 29.13 -7.65
C ASP A 131 -3.10 28.18 -7.80
N VAL A 132 -2.90 26.89 -7.48
CA VAL A 132 -3.96 25.88 -7.52
C VAL A 132 -5.01 26.16 -6.43
N ILE A 133 -4.60 26.60 -5.25
CA ILE A 133 -5.52 27.01 -4.17
C ILE A 133 -6.33 28.23 -4.62
N ASN A 134 -5.68 29.25 -5.18
CA ASN A 134 -6.34 30.44 -5.70
C ASN A 134 -7.34 30.10 -6.81
N LEU A 135 -6.96 29.22 -7.73
CA LEU A 135 -7.83 28.70 -8.78
C LEU A 135 -9.05 27.96 -8.20
N ALA A 136 -8.84 27.14 -7.17
CA ALA A 136 -9.94 26.46 -6.49
C ALA A 136 -10.93 27.46 -5.85
N SER A 137 -10.43 28.58 -5.34
CA SER A 137 -11.27 29.69 -4.85
C SER A 137 -12.08 30.38 -5.94
N VAL A 138 -11.54 30.50 -7.16
CA VAL A 138 -12.32 30.97 -8.32
C VAL A 138 -13.51 30.05 -8.62
N TRP A 139 -13.38 28.74 -8.37
CA TRP A 139 -14.48 27.77 -8.50
C TRP A 139 -15.40 27.68 -7.26
N GLY A 140 -15.22 28.57 -6.29
CA GLY A 140 -16.05 28.63 -5.08
C GLY A 140 -15.63 27.67 -3.97
N LEU A 141 -14.42 27.10 -4.02
CA LEU A 141 -13.86 26.32 -2.90
C LEU A 141 -13.09 27.22 -1.95
N GLY A 142 -13.45 27.21 -0.66
CA GLY A 142 -12.71 27.97 0.36
C GLY A 142 -11.23 27.57 0.44
N THR A 143 -10.36 28.53 0.71
CA THR A 143 -8.89 28.37 0.75
C THR A 143 -8.44 27.19 1.60
N GLU A 144 -9.06 26.99 2.77
CA GLU A 144 -8.79 25.87 3.67
C GLU A 144 -9.04 24.51 2.99
N ARG A 145 -10.15 24.38 2.27
CA ARG A 145 -10.48 23.16 1.53
C ARG A 145 -9.61 22.99 0.28
N GLY A 146 -9.24 24.10 -0.37
CA GLY A 146 -8.25 24.10 -1.44
C GLY A 146 -6.90 23.54 -0.97
N LYS A 147 -6.44 23.99 0.20
CA LYS A 147 -5.22 23.50 0.85
C LYS A 147 -5.33 22.03 1.25
N ASP A 148 -6.45 21.61 1.84
CA ASP A 148 -6.73 20.21 2.17
C ASP A 148 -6.60 19.31 0.92
N GLY A 149 -7.13 19.76 -0.22
CA GLY A 149 -7.10 19.02 -1.48
C GLY A 149 -5.70 18.83 -2.09
N LEU A 150 -4.69 19.59 -1.65
CA LEU A 150 -3.29 19.43 -2.06
C LEU A 150 -2.42 18.75 -1.00
N THR A 151 -2.88 18.68 0.25
CA THR A 151 -2.05 18.24 1.38
C THR A 151 -2.68 17.02 2.08
N LYS A 152 -3.78 17.23 2.78
CA LYS A 152 -4.45 16.23 3.61
C LYS A 152 -5.10 15.12 2.79
N GLU A 153 -5.87 15.47 1.77
CA GLU A 153 -6.63 14.49 0.99
C GLU A 153 -5.73 13.56 0.16
N PRO A 154 -4.68 14.05 -0.55
CA PRO A 154 -3.74 13.16 -1.23
C PRO A 154 -2.98 12.26 -0.26
N ARG A 155 -2.54 12.77 0.89
CA ARG A 155 -1.89 11.97 1.93
C ARG A 155 -2.82 10.88 2.46
N SER A 156 -4.08 11.23 2.73
CA SER A 156 -5.10 10.29 3.19
C SER A 156 -5.29 9.15 2.20
N VAL A 157 -5.33 9.43 0.89
CA VAL A 157 -5.46 8.39 -0.14
C VAL A 157 -4.29 7.45 -0.14
N VAL A 158 -3.07 8.00 -0.16
CA VAL A 158 -1.85 7.18 -0.22
C VAL A 158 -1.75 6.25 0.98
N GLU A 159 -1.98 6.76 2.19
CA GLU A 159 -1.87 5.94 3.39
C GLU A 159 -3.04 4.96 3.53
N PHE A 160 -4.27 5.35 3.15
CA PHE A 160 -5.41 4.44 3.15
C PHE A 160 -5.21 3.29 2.15
N ALA A 161 -4.73 3.60 0.95
CA ALA A 161 -4.46 2.61 -0.08
C ALA A 161 -3.29 1.69 0.31
N ARG A 162 -2.25 2.22 0.97
CA ARG A 162 -1.17 1.41 1.56
C ARG A 162 -1.70 0.46 2.63
N LEU A 163 -2.51 0.96 3.55
CA LEU A 163 -3.09 0.15 4.63
C LEU A 163 -3.98 -0.97 4.05
N LYS A 164 -4.83 -0.67 3.07
CA LYS A 164 -5.66 -1.68 2.40
C LYS A 164 -4.84 -2.84 1.79
N ARG A 165 -3.62 -2.57 1.31
CA ARG A 165 -2.76 -3.56 0.64
C ARG A 165 -1.82 -4.31 1.57
N GLN A 166 -1.33 -3.65 2.61
CA GLN A 166 -0.28 -4.17 3.49
C GLN A 166 -0.81 -4.65 4.84
N SER A 167 -2.06 -4.33 5.17
CA SER A 167 -2.69 -4.77 6.42
C SER A 167 -3.77 -5.80 6.18
N PHE A 168 -3.95 -6.66 7.17
CA PHE A 168 -5.14 -7.51 7.25
C PHE A 168 -6.04 -6.97 8.36
N LYS A 169 -7.26 -6.53 8.01
CA LYS A 169 -8.22 -5.93 8.95
C LYS A 169 -7.62 -4.81 9.83
N GLY A 170 -6.70 -4.01 9.28
CA GLY A 170 -6.04 -2.90 9.98
C GLY A 170 -4.81 -3.28 10.80
N ILE A 171 -4.41 -4.55 10.84
CA ILE A 171 -3.19 -5.01 11.48
C ILE A 171 -2.04 -4.91 10.49
N VAL A 172 -1.00 -4.14 10.84
CA VAL A 172 0.20 -3.94 10.02
C VAL A 172 1.33 -4.81 10.57
N ASP A 173 1.87 -5.69 9.74
CA ASP A 173 3.08 -6.46 10.07
C ASP A 173 4.32 -5.60 9.78
N ILE A 174 5.09 -5.30 10.83
CA ILE A 174 6.30 -4.48 10.74
C ILE A 174 7.51 -5.41 10.83
N VAL A 175 8.05 -5.79 9.67
CA VAL A 175 9.30 -6.55 9.61
C VAL A 175 10.47 -5.59 9.82
N TYR A 176 11.11 -5.65 10.99
CA TYR A 176 12.32 -4.89 11.29
C TYR A 176 13.50 -5.45 10.48
N GLY A 177 13.94 -4.69 9.46
CA GLY A 177 14.99 -5.11 8.52
C GLY A 177 16.43 -5.04 9.05
N GLY A 178 16.64 -4.83 10.35
CA GLY A 178 17.96 -4.64 10.95
C GLY A 178 18.54 -3.23 10.77
N GLU A 179 19.54 -2.87 11.56
CA GLU A 179 20.35 -1.67 11.34
C GLU A 179 21.28 -1.90 10.14
N LYS A 180 21.32 -0.95 9.20
CA LYS A 180 22.24 -0.99 8.07
C LYS A 180 23.67 -0.82 8.64
N PRO A 181 24.57 -1.81 8.53
CA PRO A 181 25.92 -1.66 9.06
C PRO A 181 26.63 -0.52 8.33
N ALA A 182 27.32 0.33 9.08
CA ALA A 182 28.11 1.42 8.52
C ALA A 182 29.19 0.86 7.57
N ASP A 183 29.24 1.38 6.35
CA ASP A 183 30.22 0.98 5.34
C ASP A 183 31.64 1.20 5.90
N LYS A 184 32.36 0.11 6.15
CA LYS A 184 33.79 0.18 6.48
C LYS A 184 34.57 0.64 5.23
N PRO A 185 35.53 1.56 5.36
CA PRO A 185 36.32 2.02 4.21
C PRO A 185 37.08 0.85 3.57
N VAL A 186 36.89 0.69 2.26
CA VAL A 186 37.49 -0.36 1.44
C VAL A 186 39.00 -0.09 1.34
N ALA A 187 39.81 -0.94 1.98
CA ALA A 187 41.24 -1.01 1.69
C ALA A 187 41.46 -1.70 0.33
N GLU A 188 42.23 -1.07 -0.53
CA GLU A 188 42.53 -1.48 -1.90
C GLU A 188 43.17 -2.89 -1.96
N ALA A 189 42.49 -3.83 -2.62
CA ALA A 189 43.05 -5.14 -2.94
C ALA A 189 43.77 -5.10 -4.28
N LYS A 190 45.09 -5.31 -4.25
CA LYS A 190 45.95 -5.47 -5.43
C LYS A 190 45.58 -6.72 -6.23
N ASP A 191 45.50 -6.49 -7.52
CA ASP A 191 45.21 -7.44 -8.59
C ASP A 191 46.30 -8.53 -8.72
N LYS A 192 45.91 -9.81 -8.76
CA LYS A 192 46.72 -10.91 -9.32
C LYS A 192 45.80 -11.93 -9.99
N GLN A 193 45.71 -11.82 -11.32
CA GLN A 193 45.24 -12.85 -12.22
C GLN A 193 46.12 -14.10 -12.17
N GLY A 194 45.52 -15.29 -12.28
CA GLY A 194 46.29 -16.52 -12.40
C GLY A 194 45.48 -17.82 -12.48
N GLN A 195 45.01 -18.11 -13.69
CA GLN A 195 44.82 -19.42 -14.31
C GLN A 195 43.65 -20.37 -13.93
N LYS A 196 43.02 -20.77 -15.04
CA LYS A 196 42.02 -21.80 -15.28
C LYS A 196 42.47 -23.20 -14.85
N GLY A 197 41.50 -24.00 -14.42
CA GLY A 197 41.52 -25.46 -14.50
C GLY A 197 40.09 -26.01 -14.50
N MET A 198 39.56 -26.34 -15.68
CA MET A 198 38.34 -27.14 -15.82
C MET A 198 38.68 -28.62 -15.56
N ALA A 199 37.90 -29.29 -14.71
CA ALA A 199 37.69 -30.73 -14.81
C ALA A 199 36.23 -31.05 -14.41
N SER A 200 35.56 -31.78 -15.30
CA SER A 200 34.13 -32.05 -15.28
C SER A 200 33.79 -33.35 -14.55
N LYS A 201 32.51 -33.45 -14.15
CA LYS A 201 31.68 -34.66 -14.01
C LYS A 201 32.05 -35.63 -12.87
N ASN A 202 31.12 -36.35 -12.23
CA ASN A 202 29.68 -36.29 -11.99
C ASN A 202 29.43 -37.37 -10.88
N PRO A 203 28.23 -37.91 -10.63
CA PRO A 203 27.60 -37.89 -9.32
C PRO A 203 27.63 -39.24 -8.56
N ASN A 204 27.20 -39.17 -7.30
CA ASN A 204 26.62 -40.26 -6.51
C ASN A 204 27.60 -41.21 -5.77
N GLY A 205 27.53 -41.21 -4.44
CA GLY A 205 28.26 -42.16 -3.62
C GLY A 205 28.27 -41.82 -2.13
N LYS A 206 27.18 -42.19 -1.46
CA LYS A 206 27.05 -42.60 -0.04
C LYS A 206 28.21 -42.26 0.94
N ARG A 207 27.84 -41.55 2.02
CA ARG A 207 28.60 -41.36 3.27
C ARG A 207 29.05 -42.71 3.87
N PRO A 208 30.11 -42.75 4.68
CA PRO A 208 29.83 -42.78 6.13
C PRO A 208 30.91 -42.19 7.06
N GLY A 209 30.43 -41.62 8.18
CA GLY A 209 31.09 -41.56 9.51
C GLY A 209 32.42 -40.80 9.61
N GLU A 210 32.91 -40.37 10.74
CA GLU A 210 32.47 -40.35 12.14
C GLU A 210 33.60 -39.60 12.89
N LEU A 211 33.32 -38.97 14.04
CA LEU A 211 34.30 -38.43 15.03
C LEU A 211 35.09 -37.17 14.57
N LEU A 212 35.39 -36.13 15.38
CA LEU A 212 35.35 -35.89 16.82
C LEU A 212 35.47 -34.36 17.09
N GLU A 213 34.82 -33.94 18.18
CA GLU A 213 35.21 -32.92 19.18
C GLU A 213 35.65 -31.48 18.82
N GLY A 214 35.02 -30.52 19.52
CA GLY A 214 35.56 -29.18 19.74
C GLY A 214 34.53 -28.09 20.10
N THR A 215 33.83 -28.19 21.22
CA THR A 215 33.02 -27.10 21.84
C THR A 215 33.91 -26.04 22.52
N PRO A 216 33.47 -24.76 22.68
CA PRO A 216 32.59 -24.38 23.80
C PRO A 216 31.40 -23.47 23.41
N VAL A 217 30.17 -23.84 23.78
CA VAL A 217 29.33 -23.36 24.92
C VAL A 217 28.75 -21.94 24.76
N HIS A 218 27.43 -21.86 24.52
CA HIS A 218 26.51 -21.09 25.37
C HIS A 218 25.05 -21.63 25.29
N GLU A 219 24.61 -22.16 26.43
CA GLU A 219 23.26 -22.29 27.02
C GLU A 219 21.99 -22.52 26.17
N SER A 220 21.37 -23.69 26.38
CA SER A 220 19.91 -23.80 26.56
C SER A 220 19.56 -24.95 27.51
N LYS A 221 18.77 -24.65 28.55
CA LYS A 221 18.22 -25.57 29.55
C LYS A 221 17.19 -26.50 28.91
N GLU A 222 17.40 -27.82 28.95
CA GLU A 222 16.33 -28.82 28.90
C GLU A 222 16.73 -30.04 29.78
N ASP A 223 15.80 -30.45 30.65
CA ASP A 223 15.99 -31.47 31.67
C ASP A 223 16.16 -32.88 31.10
N LYS A 224 17.11 -33.64 31.67
CA LYS A 224 17.40 -35.03 31.27
C LYS A 224 16.36 -36.01 31.87
N PRO A 225 15.95 -37.05 31.12
CA PRO A 225 15.03 -38.07 31.62
C PRO A 225 15.67 -38.93 32.71
N ILE A 226 14.93 -39.14 33.80
CA ILE A 226 15.39 -39.84 35.01
C ILE A 226 15.56 -41.35 34.73
N SER A 227 16.71 -41.90 35.12
CA SER A 227 17.05 -43.31 35.00
C SER A 227 16.06 -44.24 35.73
N LYS A 228 15.77 -45.41 35.15
CA LYS A 228 14.90 -46.47 35.69
C LYS A 228 15.27 -46.88 37.13
N ARG A 229 16.55 -46.76 37.51
CA ARG A 229 17.05 -47.06 38.86
C ARG A 229 16.60 -46.03 39.90
N GLN A 230 16.42 -44.77 39.49
CA GLN A 230 16.00 -43.67 40.36
C GLN A 230 14.46 -43.62 40.49
N GLN A 231 13.74 -44.05 39.45
CA GLN A 231 12.30 -44.29 39.53
C GLN A 231 11.95 -45.41 40.53
N ALA A 232 12.74 -46.49 40.57
CA ALA A 232 12.56 -47.56 41.54
C ALA A 232 12.85 -47.10 42.99
N ARG A 233 13.85 -46.22 43.19
CA ARG A 233 14.17 -45.64 44.50
C ARG A 233 13.05 -44.73 45.02
N ASN A 234 12.49 -43.89 44.15
CA ASN A 234 11.38 -43.00 44.51
C ASN A 234 10.08 -43.77 44.78
N LYS A 235 9.85 -44.89 44.09
CA LYS A 235 8.69 -45.77 44.34
C LYS A 235 8.81 -46.50 45.70
N LYS A 236 10.02 -46.87 46.11
CA LYS A 236 10.28 -47.51 47.41
C LYS A 236 10.14 -46.52 48.57
N ALA A 237 10.55 -45.26 48.39
CA ALA A 237 10.37 -44.19 49.37
C ALA A 237 8.87 -43.87 49.62
N LYS A 238 8.06 -43.80 48.55
CA LYS A 238 6.60 -43.58 48.68
C LYS A 238 5.84 -44.72 49.37
N MET A 239 6.36 -45.95 49.34
CA MET A 239 5.76 -47.08 50.05
C MET A 239 6.14 -47.13 51.54
N GLN A 240 7.22 -46.47 51.96
CA GLN A 240 7.62 -46.36 53.37
C GLN A 240 6.88 -45.23 54.11
N GLU A 241 6.48 -44.15 53.41
CA GLU A 241 5.71 -43.05 54.00
C GLU A 241 4.22 -43.39 54.22
N GLY A 242 3.68 -44.40 53.54
CA GLY A 242 2.27 -44.83 53.70
C GLY A 242 1.98 -45.81 54.85
N GLY A 243 2.99 -46.15 55.67
CA GLY A 243 2.89 -47.19 56.71
C GLY A 243 2.88 -46.69 58.16
N GLN A 244 2.82 -45.38 58.41
CA GLN A 244 2.96 -44.80 59.76
C GLN A 244 1.76 -44.01 60.27
N GLU A 245 0.56 -44.19 59.69
CA GLU A 245 -0.64 -43.48 60.15
C GLU A 245 -1.83 -44.42 60.44
N VAL A 246 -1.61 -45.51 61.20
CA VAL A 246 -2.66 -46.20 61.98
C VAL A 246 -2.04 -46.94 63.18
N ALA A 247 -1.84 -46.26 64.32
CA ALA A 247 -1.79 -46.87 65.67
C ALA A 247 -1.56 -45.81 66.75
N ALA A 248 -2.66 -45.40 67.39
CA ALA A 248 -2.83 -44.90 68.77
C ALA A 248 -3.92 -43.82 68.80
#